data_AF-A0A957RC69-F1
#
_entry.id   AF-A0A957RC69-F1
#
_cell.length_a   1.000
_cell.length_b   1.000
_cell.length_c   1.000
_cell.angle_alpha   90.00
_cell.angle_beta   90.00
_cell.angle_gamma   90.00
#
_symmetry.space_group_name_H-M   'P 1'
#
loop_
_entity.id
_entity.type
_entity.pdbx_description
1 polymer ?
#
loop_
_entity_poly.entity_id
_entity_poly.type
_entity_poly.pdbx_seq_one_letter_code
_entity_poly.pdbx_strand_id
1 'polypeptide(L)'
;TLLASDCYWDGSNFERGGRNRFLYRTPNGRYFLVSLTQWQGEQDTLEPVDLDTAISLYEGPLTEHEELYAAAFPDVAIEEG
;
A
#
# COMPACT_ATOMS: atom_id res chain seq x y z
N THR A 1 -9.76 2.53 4.22
CA THR A 1 -8.67 2.54 5.22
C THR A 1 -7.35 2.42 4.50
N LEU A 2 -6.35 3.23 4.89
CA LEU A 2 -4.97 3.08 4.43
C LEU A 2 -4.36 1.90 5.17
N LEU A 3 -3.72 0.98 4.46
CA LEU A 3 -3.12 -0.22 5.06
C LEU A 3 -1.61 -0.07 5.16
N ALA A 4 -0.98 0.27 4.04
CA ALA A 4 0.46 0.38 3.94
C ALA A 4 0.87 1.40 2.88
N SER A 5 2.09 1.92 2.98
CA SER A 5 2.69 2.79 1.98
C SER A 5 4.21 2.63 1.91
N ASP A 6 4.83 3.13 0.84
CA ASP A 6 6.29 3.28 0.74
C ASP A 6 6.76 4.72 1.00
N CYS A 7 5.87 5.56 1.55
CA CYS A 7 6.12 6.95 1.90
C CYS A 7 6.71 7.01 3.30
N TYR A 8 8.04 7.08 3.39
CA TYR A 8 8.76 7.23 4.67
C TYR A 8 9.70 8.44 4.62
N TRP A 9 9.91 9.07 5.77
CA TRP A 9 10.90 10.14 5.91
C TRP A 9 12.31 9.56 5.94
N ASP A 10 13.10 9.80 4.89
CA ASP A 10 14.50 9.32 4.81
C ASP A 10 15.51 10.28 5.47
N GLY A 11 15.05 11.42 6.00
CA GLY A 11 15.92 12.46 6.57
C GLY A 11 16.20 13.63 5.62
N SER A 12 15.79 13.55 4.35
CA SER A 12 15.77 14.69 3.43
C SER A 12 14.50 14.80 2.58
N ASN A 13 13.78 13.70 2.34
CA ASN A 13 12.49 13.69 1.65
C ASN A 13 11.56 12.60 2.20
N PHE A 14 10.25 12.80 2.04
CA PHE A 14 9.22 11.78 2.31
C PHE A 14 8.96 10.88 1.09
N GLU A 15 9.54 11.21 -0.06
CA GLU A 15 9.17 10.63 -1.35
C GLU A 15 10.37 9.95 -1.98
N ARG A 16 10.19 8.73 -2.47
CA ARG A 16 11.24 7.88 -3.05
C ARG A 16 11.66 8.37 -4.44
N GLY A 17 12.19 9.59 -4.51
CA GLY A 17 12.47 10.30 -5.76
C GLY A 17 11.21 10.79 -6.47
N GLY A 18 10.17 11.21 -5.73
CA GLY A 18 8.96 11.84 -6.29
C GLY A 18 7.85 10.88 -6.74
N ARG A 19 7.87 9.61 -6.29
CA ARG A 19 6.77 8.66 -6.46
C ARG A 19 6.44 7.99 -5.13
N ASN A 20 5.15 7.90 -4.80
CA ASN A 20 4.65 7.23 -3.61
C ASN A 20 3.53 6.28 -3.98
N ARG A 21 3.45 5.16 -3.26
CA ARG A 21 2.43 4.12 -3.42
C ARG A 21 1.71 3.90 -2.11
N PHE A 22 0.39 3.79 -2.19
CA PHE A 22 -0.49 3.63 -1.05
C PHE A 22 -1.46 2.47 -1.31
N LEU A 23 -1.48 1.51 -0.40
CA LEU A 23 -2.42 0.39 -0.44
C LEU A 23 -3.64 0.73 0.43
N TYR A 24 -4.81 0.74 -0.19
CA TYR A 24 -6.08 0.99 0.49
C TYR A 24 -6.97 -0.24 0.48
N ARG A 25 -7.80 -0.36 1.53
CA ARG A 25 -8.96 -1.25 1.57
C ARG A 25 -10.26 -0.47 1.66
N THR A 26 -11.23 -0.88 0.86
CA THR A 26 -12.61 -0.41 0.96
C THR A 26 -13.37 -1.10 2.09
N PRO A 27 -14.48 -0.51 2.57
CA PRO A 27 -15.36 -1.18 3.54
C PRO A 27 -15.89 -2.55 3.06
N ASN A 28 -16.03 -2.73 1.75
CA ASN A 28 -16.48 -3.99 1.13
C ASN A 28 -15.34 -5.01 0.91
N GLY A 29 -14.16 -4.80 1.48
CA GLY A 29 -13.04 -5.76 1.42
C GLY A 29 -12.26 -5.77 0.10
N ARG A 30 -12.50 -4.83 -0.82
CA ARG A 30 -11.69 -4.67 -2.05
C ARG A 30 -10.45 -3.83 -1.79
N TYR A 31 -9.36 -4.15 -2.49
CA TYR A 31 -8.05 -3.50 -2.37
C TYR A 31 -7.71 -2.66 -3.59
N PHE A 32 -6.99 -1.56 -3.38
CA PHE A 32 -6.57 -0.63 -4.42
C PHE A 32 -5.17 -0.12 -4.13
N LEU A 33 -4.34 -0.06 -5.16
CA LEU A 33 -3.06 0.62 -5.14
C LEU A 33 -3.23 2.01 -5.76
N VAL A 34 -2.85 3.04 -5.01
CA VAL A 34 -2.77 4.41 -5.52
C VAL A 34 -1.30 4.73 -5.68
N SER A 35 -0.90 5.10 -6.90
CA SER A 35 0.45 5.59 -7.19
C SER A 35 0.38 7.08 -7.48
N LEU A 36 1.06 7.89 -6.68
CA LEU A 36 1.19 9.33 -6.86
C LEU A 36 2.58 9.66 -7.40
N THR A 37 2.66 10.61 -8.32
CA THR A 37 3.93 11.05 -8.92
C THR A 37 3.99 12.57 -9.06
N GLN A 38 5.15 13.14 -8.74
CA GLN A 38 5.40 14.58 -8.89
C GLN A 38 6.10 14.92 -10.21
N TRP A 39 6.39 13.92 -11.04
CA TRP A 39 7.13 14.11 -12.29
C TRP A 39 6.23 14.64 -13.38
N GLN A 40 6.66 15.74 -14.01
CA GLN A 40 5.91 16.36 -15.10
C GLN A 40 5.78 15.39 -16.28
N GLY A 41 4.55 15.02 -16.63
CA GLY A 41 4.24 14.08 -17.70
C GLY A 41 3.88 12.67 -17.24
N GLU A 42 4.05 12.35 -15.96
CA GLU A 42 3.48 11.14 -15.36
C GLU A 42 2.09 11.43 -14.79
N GLN A 43 1.26 10.40 -14.68
CA GLN A 43 -0.09 10.51 -14.16
C GLN A 43 -0.25 9.63 -12.92
N ASP A 44 -1.01 10.14 -11.96
CA ASP A 44 -1.42 9.37 -10.80
C ASP A 44 -2.31 8.20 -11.26
N THR A 45 -2.09 7.02 -10.68
CA THR A 45 -2.88 5.81 -10.98
C THR A 45 -3.67 5.36 -9.78
N LEU A 46 -4.84 4.79 -10.05
CA LEU A 46 -5.66 4.08 -9.07
C LEU A 46 -6.03 2.74 -9.69
N GLU A 47 -5.45 1.68 -9.15
CA GLU A 47 -5.53 0.35 -9.74
C GLU A 47 -6.15 -0.61 -8.73
N PRO A 48 -7.26 -1.30 -9.07
CA PRO A 48 -7.77 -2.37 -8.23
C PRO A 48 -6.77 -3.52 -8.23
N VAL A 49 -6.48 -4.07 -7.04
CA VAL A 49 -5.62 -5.23 -6.87
C VAL A 49 -6.38 -6.35 -6.18
N ASP A 50 -6.06 -7.59 -6.51
CA ASP A 50 -6.57 -8.76 -5.80
C ASP A 50 -5.88 -8.92 -4.44
N LEU A 51 -6.39 -9.87 -3.64
CA LEU A 51 -5.92 -10.11 -2.27
C LEU A 51 -4.45 -10.55 -2.24
N ASP A 52 -4.02 -11.45 -3.12
CA ASP A 52 -2.65 -11.97 -3.16
C ASP A 52 -1.65 -10.86 -3.52
N THR A 53 -2.01 -10.05 -4.53
CA THR A 53 -1.25 -8.85 -4.88
C THR A 53 -1.19 -7.86 -3.71
N ALA A 54 -2.30 -7.64 -3.01
CA ALA A 54 -2.35 -6.73 -1.86
C ALA A 54 -1.45 -7.20 -0.70
N ILE A 55 -1.47 -8.50 -0.38
CA ILE A 55 -0.60 -9.11 0.64
C ILE A 55 0.86 -8.97 0.22
N SER A 56 1.20 -9.33 -1.02
CA SER A 56 2.55 -9.22 -1.55
C SER A 56 3.09 -7.78 -1.50
N LEU A 57 2.23 -6.79 -1.77
CA LEU A 57 2.57 -5.37 -1.66
C LEU A 57 2.82 -4.95 -0.21
N TYR A 58 1.94 -5.38 0.71
CA TYR A 58 2.04 -5.09 2.13
C TYR A 58 3.29 -5.71 2.77
N GLU A 59 3.58 -6.98 2.50
CA GLU A 59 4.74 -7.69 3.08
C GLU A 59 6.08 -7.33 2.41
N GLY A 60 6.03 -6.86 1.16
CA GLY A 60 7.22 -6.56 0.37
C GLY A 60 7.54 -5.06 0.29
N PRO A 61 7.12 -4.38 -0.80
CA PRO A 61 7.60 -3.04 -1.13
C PRO A 61 7.02 -1.90 -0.28
N LEU A 62 5.88 -2.08 0.39
CA LEU A 62 5.26 -1.04 1.24
C LEU A 62 5.72 -1.24 2.68
N THR A 63 6.76 -0.52 3.07
CA THR A 63 7.44 -0.72 4.35
C THR A 63 6.74 -0.08 5.53
N GLU A 64 5.94 0.97 5.29
CA GLU A 64 5.19 1.65 6.33
C GLU A 64 3.81 1.02 6.46
N HIS A 65 3.49 0.49 7.63
CA HIS A 65 2.22 -0.17 7.92
C HIS A 65 1.39 0.66 8.89
N GLU A 66 0.26 1.17 8.42
CA GLU A 66 -0.68 1.95 9.23
C GLU A 66 -1.66 1.05 10.00
N GLU A 67 -1.87 -0.16 9.50
CA GLU A 67 -2.76 -1.18 10.08
C GLU A 67 -2.00 -2.49 10.22
N LEU A 68 -2.28 -3.25 11.29
CA LEU A 68 -1.68 -4.59 11.47
C LEU A 68 -2.20 -5.57 10.41
N TYR A 69 -1.39 -6.59 10.08
CA TYR A 69 -1.75 -7.60 9.07
C TYR A 69 -3.15 -8.20 9.29
N ALA A 70 -3.49 -8.59 10.53
CA ALA A 70 -4.81 -9.14 10.87
C ALA A 70 -5.96 -8.14 10.66
N ALA A 71 -5.71 -6.84 10.85
CA ALA A 71 -6.68 -5.79 10.60
C ALA A 71 -6.78 -5.44 9.10
N ALA A 72 -5.66 -5.50 8.39
CA ALA A 72 -5.53 -5.25 6.96
C ALA A 72 -6.19 -6.36 6.11
N PHE A 73 -5.99 -7.62 6.50
CA PHE A 73 -6.43 -8.82 5.78
C PHE A 73 -7.22 -9.78 6.70
N PRO A 74 -8.42 -9.40 7.16
CA PRO A 74 -9.20 -10.17 8.13
C PRO A 74 -9.74 -11.51 7.57
N ASP A 75 -9.76 -11.66 6.24
CA ASP A 75 -10.22 -12.88 5.56
C ASP A 75 -9.09 -13.91 5.37
N VAL A 76 -7.84 -13.51 5.62
CA VAL A 76 -6.69 -14.42 5.53
C VAL A 76 -6.60 -15.18 6.84
N ALA A 77 -6.78 -16.50 6.78
CA ALA A 77 -6.49 -17.37 7.90
C ALA A 77 -4.98 -17.33 8.18
N ILE A 78 -4.59 -16.65 9.26
CA ILE A 78 -3.21 -16.73 9.76
C ILE A 78 -3.08 -18.11 10.38
N GLU A 79 -2.42 -19.04 9.68
CA GLU A 79 -1.88 -20.23 10.34
C GLU A 79 -0.71 -19.77 11.21
N GLU A 80 -0.95 -19.63 12.53
CA GLU A 80 0.13 -19.49 13.50
C GLU A 80 0.98 -20.77 13.45
N GLY A 81 2.18 -20.66 12.88
CA GLY A 81 3.19 -21.73 12.87
C GLY A 81 3.97 -21.83 14.19
#